data_AF-A0A847XPL0-F1
#
_entry.id   AF-A0A847XPL0-F1
#
_cell.length_a   1.000
_cell.length_b   1.000
_cell.length_c   1.000
_cell.angle_alpha   90.00
_cell.angle_beta   90.00
_cell.angle_gamma   90.00
#
_symmetry.space_group_name_H-M   'P 1'
#
loop_
_entity.id
_entity.type
_entity.pdbx_description
1 polymer ?
#
loop_
_entity_poly.entity_id
_entity_poly.type
_entity_poly.pdbx_seq_one_letter_code
_entity_poly.pdbx_strand_id
1 'polypeptide(L)'
;NTKISYRQKSKIASDAVLALTKGNPDILATACPLCKKTFAAVTETKVADIAEIVAEAIVLTPSASRESLSKKRIQEPVADS
;
A
#
# COMPACT_ATOMS: atom_id res chain seq x y z
N ASN A 1 -23.77 -9.11 -3.02
CA ASN A 1 -23.93 -8.24 -1.84
C ASN A 1 -24.01 -9.14 -0.60
N THR A 2 -22.88 -9.36 0.07
CA THR A 2 -22.82 -10.31 1.19
C THR A 2 -23.17 -9.57 2.49
N LYS A 3 -24.24 -9.98 3.17
CA LYS A 3 -24.65 -9.38 4.45
C LYS A 3 -23.70 -9.84 5.57
N ILE A 4 -22.63 -9.08 5.78
CA ILE A 4 -21.62 -9.32 6.82
C ILE A 4 -21.63 -8.14 7.79
N SER A 5 -21.86 -8.42 9.07
CA SER A 5 -21.78 -7.41 10.13
C SER A 5 -20.36 -6.89 10.34
N TYR A 6 -20.22 -5.73 10.96
CA TYR A 6 -18.90 -5.17 11.29
C TYR A 6 -18.05 -6.13 12.13
N ARG A 7 -18.65 -6.78 13.14
CA ARG A 7 -17.97 -7.77 13.98
C ARG A 7 -17.45 -8.97 13.17
N GLN A 8 -18.24 -9.45 12.21
CA GLN A 8 -17.80 -10.53 11.32
C GLN A 8 -16.67 -10.10 10.39
N LYS A 9 -16.71 -8.87 9.85
CA LYS A 9 -15.59 -8.33 9.04
C LYS A 9 -14.31 -8.25 9.86
N SER A 10 -14.40 -7.76 11.10
CA SER A 10 -13.26 -7.70 12.02
C SER A 10 -12.70 -9.09 12.30
N LYS A 11 -13.55 -10.09 12.56
CA LYS A 11 -13.11 -11.47 12.79
C LYS A 11 -12.38 -12.04 11.56
N ILE A 12 -12.93 -11.85 10.37
CA ILE A 12 -12.32 -12.31 9.11
C ILE A 12 -10.94 -11.65 8.92
N ALA A 13 -10.82 -10.35 9.20
CA ALA A 13 -9.55 -9.64 9.11
C ALA A 13 -8.52 -10.19 10.11
N SER A 14 -8.93 -10.42 11.36
CA SER A 14 -8.05 -10.99 12.39
C SER A 14 -7.58 -12.40 12.01
N ASP A 15 -8.48 -13.27 11.56
CA ASP A 15 -8.14 -14.64 11.16
C ASP A 15 -7.18 -14.65 9.96
N ALA A 16 -7.39 -13.74 8.99
CA ALA A 16 -6.50 -13.58 7.85
C ALA A 16 -5.09 -13.09 8.27
N VAL A 17 -5.02 -12.08 9.13
CA VAL A 17 -3.74 -11.57 9.67
C VAL A 17 -3.00 -12.68 10.38
N LEU A 18 -3.64 -13.44 11.28
CA LEU A 18 -2.99 -14.52 12.03
C LEU A 18 -2.32 -15.54 11.10
N ALA A 19 -2.95 -15.87 9.97
CA ALA A 19 -2.38 -16.77 8.98
C ALA A 19 -1.19 -16.12 8.24
N LEU A 20 -1.33 -14.85 7.84
CA LEU A 20 -0.33 -14.11 7.06
C LEU A 20 0.91 -13.74 7.89
N THR A 21 0.76 -13.58 9.22
CA THR A 21 1.86 -13.20 10.13
C THR A 21 2.48 -14.38 10.86
N LYS A 22 2.07 -15.64 10.56
CA LYS A 22 2.59 -16.85 11.22
C LYS A 22 4.12 -16.97 11.20
N GLY A 23 4.77 -16.47 10.17
CA GLY A 23 6.23 -16.46 10.02
C GLY A 23 6.95 -15.32 10.74
N ASN A 24 6.25 -14.50 11.53
CA ASN A 24 6.76 -13.26 12.14
C ASN A 24 7.44 -12.33 11.12
N PRO A 25 6.78 -11.96 10.01
CA PRO A 25 7.35 -11.02 9.07
C PRO A 25 7.45 -9.62 9.69
N ASP A 26 8.45 -8.85 9.28
CA ASP A 26 8.57 -7.44 9.69
C ASP A 26 7.44 -6.59 9.07
N ILE A 27 7.00 -6.95 7.86
CA ILE A 27 6.02 -6.19 7.08
C ILE A 27 4.99 -7.13 6.44
N LEU A 28 3.70 -6.77 6.59
CA LEU A 28 2.60 -7.32 5.81
C LEU A 28 2.32 -6.38 4.61
N ALA A 29 2.82 -6.75 3.44
CA ALA A 29 2.65 -5.96 2.22
C ALA A 29 1.29 -6.23 1.53
N THR A 30 0.69 -5.20 0.94
CA THR A 30 -0.52 -5.31 0.11
C THR A 30 -0.51 -4.28 -1.02
N ALA A 31 -1.31 -4.50 -2.07
CA ALA A 31 -1.51 -3.51 -3.16
C ALA A 31 -2.89 -2.83 -3.09
N CYS A 32 -3.69 -3.16 -2.07
CA CYS A 32 -5.05 -2.66 -1.93
C CYS A 32 -5.16 -1.71 -0.73
N PRO A 33 -5.53 -0.43 -0.94
CA PRO A 33 -5.70 0.53 0.15
C PRO A 33 -6.71 0.08 1.21
N LEU A 34 -7.77 -0.61 0.78
CA LEU A 34 -8.78 -1.15 1.71
C LEU A 34 -8.20 -2.28 2.56
N CYS A 35 -7.40 -3.18 1.98
CA CYS A 35 -6.71 -4.24 2.72
C CYS A 35 -5.72 -3.64 3.72
N LYS A 36 -4.95 -2.62 3.31
CA LYS A 36 -4.03 -1.93 4.21
C LYS A 36 -4.76 -1.41 5.46
N LYS A 37 -5.84 -0.64 5.26
CA LYS A 37 -6.66 -0.12 6.38
C LYS A 37 -7.29 -1.23 7.22
N THR A 38 -7.77 -2.29 6.57
CA THR A 38 -8.46 -3.41 7.24
C THR A 38 -7.51 -4.21 8.14
N PHE A 39 -6.33 -4.55 7.64
CA PHE A 39 -5.35 -5.33 8.40
C PHE A 39 -4.64 -4.49 9.46
N ALA A 40 -4.31 -3.23 9.16
CA ALA A 40 -3.70 -2.32 10.14
C ALA A 40 -4.58 -2.08 11.37
N ALA A 41 -5.90 -2.27 11.26
CA ALA A 41 -6.83 -2.13 12.39
C ALA A 41 -6.82 -3.33 13.36
N VAL A 42 -6.20 -4.45 12.99
CA VAL A 42 -6.28 -5.73 13.73
C VAL A 42 -4.93 -6.40 13.95
N THR A 43 -3.81 -5.71 13.70
CA THR A 43 -2.46 -6.25 13.86
C THR A 43 -1.46 -5.18 14.27
N GLU A 44 -0.41 -5.60 14.99
CA GLU A 44 0.73 -4.75 15.32
C GLU A 44 1.87 -4.88 14.28
N THR A 45 1.85 -5.90 13.43
CA THR A 45 2.80 -6.04 12.30
C THR A 45 2.64 -4.86 11.34
N LYS A 46 3.74 -4.22 10.91
CA LYS A 46 3.68 -3.08 9.97
C LYS A 46 2.94 -3.49 8.69
N VAL A 47 1.80 -2.86 8.41
CA VAL A 47 1.08 -3.06 7.15
C VAL A 47 1.39 -1.91 6.20
N ALA A 48 1.92 -2.22 5.01
CA ALA A 48 2.33 -1.22 4.04
C ALA A 48 1.78 -1.52 2.65
N ASP A 49 1.50 -0.44 1.89
CA ASP A 49 1.17 -0.57 0.48
C ASP A 49 2.46 -0.80 -0.34
N ILE A 50 2.40 -1.59 -1.40
CA ILE A 50 3.57 -1.88 -2.23
C ILE A 50 4.20 -0.61 -2.84
N ALA A 51 3.40 0.39 -3.22
CA ALA A 51 3.91 1.64 -3.76
C ALA A 51 4.68 2.44 -2.70
N GLU A 52 4.26 2.38 -1.44
CA GLU A 52 4.97 3.02 -0.32
C GLU A 52 6.32 2.36 -0.07
N ILE A 53 6.38 1.01 -0.10
CA ILE A 53 7.62 0.25 0.04
C ILE A 53 8.60 0.61 -1.07
N VAL A 54 8.12 0.68 -2.32
CA VAL A 54 8.95 1.05 -3.48
C VAL A 54 9.44 2.48 -3.37
N ALA A 55 8.57 3.43 -3.00
CA ALA A 55 8.96 4.83 -2.81
C ALA A 55 10.03 4.99 -1.71
N GLU A 56 9.87 4.28 -0.58
CA GLU A 56 10.86 4.22 0.50
C GLU A 56 12.20 3.68 -0.02
N ALA A 57 12.19 2.58 -0.77
CA ALA A 57 13.40 1.98 -1.34
C ALA A 57 14.13 2.90 -2.33
N ILE A 58 13.40 3.61 -3.18
CA ILE A 58 13.98 4.56 -4.16
C ILE A 58 14.69 5.72 -3.46
N VAL A 59 14.14 6.22 -2.35
CA VAL A 59 14.71 7.36 -1.61
C VAL A 59 15.89 6.93 -0.74
N LEU A 60 15.87 5.73 -0.18
CA LEU A 60 16.90 5.21 0.72
C LEU A 60 18.17 4.75 -0.01
N THR A 61 18.16 4.59 -1.33
CA THR A 61 19.39 4.33 -2.09
C THR A 61 20.16 5.62 -2.35
N PRO A 62 21.35 5.85 -1.75
CA PRO A 62 22.25 6.88 -2.22
C PRO A 62 22.93 6.36 -3.49
N SER A 63 22.28 6.52 -4.64
CA SER A 63 22.89 6.23 -5.93
C SER A 63 23.00 7.49 -6.79
N ALA A 64 24.17 7.61 -7.39
CA ALA A 64 24.63 8.67 -8.25
C ALA A 64 23.67 9.00 -9.41
N SER A 65 23.73 10.24 -9.89
CA SER A 65 22.95 10.83 -11.01
C SER A 65 21.49 11.20 -10.71
N ARG A 66 21.31 12.19 -9.84
CA ARG A 66 20.15 13.09 -9.95
C ARG A 66 20.35 14.03 -11.14
N GLU A 67 20.16 13.52 -12.36
CA GLU A 67 19.89 14.40 -13.51
C GLU A 67 18.49 14.15 -14.08
N SER A 68 17.66 15.20 -13.94
CA SER A 68 16.53 15.54 -14.82
C SER A 68 15.22 14.74 -14.75
N LEU A 69 14.46 14.92 -13.66
CA LEU A 69 12.97 14.88 -13.74
C LEU A 69 12.33 16.23 -13.34
N SER A 70 12.97 17.32 -13.73
CA SER A 70 12.37 18.66 -13.73
C SER A 70 12.37 19.21 -15.15
N LYS A 71 11.45 18.72 -15.99
CA LYS A 71 10.80 19.41 -17.14
C LYS A 71 10.18 18.39 -18.10
N LYS A 72 8.87 18.18 -17.95
CA LYS A 72 7.92 18.16 -19.08
C LYS A 72 6.51 18.25 -18.50
N ARG A 73 6.07 19.49 -18.25
CA ARG A 73 4.64 19.84 -18.29
C ARG A 73 4.22 19.57 -19.74
N ILE A 74 3.54 18.44 -19.99
CA ILE A 74 2.84 18.24 -21.25
C ILE A 74 1.70 19.25 -21.23
N GLN A 75 1.81 20.26 -22.08
CA GLN A 75 0.75 21.22 -22.33
C GLN A 75 -0.26 20.48 -23.23
N GLU A 76 -1.45 20.19 -22.72
CA GLU A 76 -2.53 19.70 -23.58
C GLU A 76 -2.82 20.76 -24.65
N PRO A 77 -2.84 20.41 -25.94
CA PRO A 77 -3.43 21.29 -26.94
C PRO A 77 -4.95 21.27 -26.75
N VAL A 78 -5.50 22.42 -26.38
CA VAL A 78 -6.94 22.67 -26.48
C VAL A 78 -7.31 22.60 -27.97
N ALA A 79 -8.02 21.55 -28.35
CA ALA A 79 -8.68 21.47 -29.65
C ALA A 79 -10.13 21.93 -29.47
N ASP A 80 -10.40 23.12 -29.99
CA ASP A 80 -11.72 23.72 -30.22
C ASP A 80 -12.33 23.07 -31.49
N SER A 81 -13.54 22.53 -31.39
CA SER A 81 -14.48 22.29 -32.50
C SER A 81 -15.89 22.13 -31.94
#